data_AF-A0A8S9L824-F1
#
_entry.id   AF-A0A8S9L824-F1
#
_cell.length_a   1.000
_cell.length_b   1.000
_cell.length_c   1.000
_cell.angle_alpha   90.00
_cell.angle_beta   90.00
_cell.angle_gamma   90.00
#
_symmetry.space_group_name_H-M   'P 1'
#
loop_
_entity.id
_entity.type
_entity.pdbx_description
1 polymer ?
#
loop_
_entity_poly.entity_id
_entity_poly.type
_entity_poly.pdbx_seq_one_letter_code
_entity_poly.pdbx_strand_id
1 'polypeptide(L)'
;MSAHYRSPLSFSASQLDSSSDALYYVYQTLQDLDDALLPYREAMAEDGGKAQQTAEAKDVINKLKSEFEAKMLDDLNTAHILTGAYQDALKFINASIGKLKKMQKKQRLSMLVSLVEIEKAAREVLDVLGLLTTLSYAEILKEMKQKTLTRAGLSEEDIEQKIEERIMARQKKEFEKSDQIRAELTVHGIALMDIGKETVWRPCFPSQANSSDGDKSTS
;
A
#
# COMPACT_ATOMS: atom_id res chain seq x y z
N MET A 1 7.49 3.01 10.41
CA MET A 1 8.46 3.11 11.54
C MET A 1 8.60 4.59 11.85
N SER A 2 8.26 5.10 13.04
CA SER A 2 8.32 6.56 13.32
C SER A 2 9.04 6.89 14.62
N ALA A 3 10.12 6.19 14.94
CA ALA A 3 10.88 6.40 16.16
C ALA A 3 12.39 6.23 15.93
N HIS A 4 13.17 7.21 16.43
CA HIS A 4 14.63 7.26 16.43
C HIS A 4 15.23 6.14 17.30
N TYR A 5 16.36 5.54 16.89
CA TYR A 5 17.00 4.46 17.66
C TYR A 5 17.54 4.90 19.05
N ARG A 6 17.76 6.21 19.24
CA ARG A 6 18.25 6.84 20.47
C ARG A 6 17.18 7.47 21.36
N SER A 7 15.94 7.55 20.88
CA SER A 7 14.83 8.00 21.69
C SER A 7 14.14 6.79 22.32
N PRO A 8 13.50 6.92 23.49
CA PRO A 8 12.61 5.88 23.99
C PRO A 8 11.59 5.58 22.88
N LEU A 9 11.61 4.36 22.35
CA LEU A 9 10.60 3.89 21.40
C LEU A 9 9.24 4.02 22.08
N SER A 10 8.54 5.12 21.79
CA SER A 10 7.14 5.29 22.16
C SER A 10 6.33 4.35 21.30
N PHE A 11 6.25 3.08 21.68
CA PHE A 11 5.42 2.05 21.04
C PHE A 11 3.94 2.43 21.25
N SER A 12 3.43 3.39 20.47
CA SER A 12 2.01 3.72 20.49
C SER A 12 1.29 2.90 19.43
N ALA A 13 0.07 2.46 19.74
CA ALA A 13 -0.78 1.72 18.80
C ALA A 13 -0.94 2.45 17.45
N SER A 14 -0.98 3.79 17.47
CA SER A 14 -1.08 4.64 16.28
C SER A 14 0.16 4.60 15.35
N GLN A 15 1.36 4.41 15.91
CA GLN A 15 2.59 4.30 15.11
C GLN A 15 2.72 2.93 14.44
N LEU A 16 2.21 1.88 15.11
CA LEU A 16 2.10 0.54 14.52
C LEU A 16 1.07 0.51 13.39
N ASP A 17 -0.06 1.19 13.57
CA ASP A 17 -1.10 1.33 12.55
C ASP A 17 -0.56 1.95 11.27
N SER A 18 0.03 3.14 11.39
CA SER A 18 0.62 3.86 10.25
C SER A 18 1.71 3.04 9.55
N SER A 19 2.44 2.20 10.29
CA SER A 19 3.50 1.36 9.74
C SER A 19 2.95 0.12 9.00
N SER A 20 1.91 -0.52 9.53
CA SER A 20 1.23 -1.65 8.88
C SER A 20 0.57 -1.21 7.58
N ASP A 21 -0.12 -0.06 7.62
CA ASP A 21 -0.77 0.54 6.46
C ASP A 21 0.25 0.92 5.37
N ALA A 22 1.38 1.52 5.77
CA ALA A 22 2.45 1.86 4.85
C ALA A 22 3.02 0.61 4.17
N LEU A 23 3.31 -0.45 4.93
CA LEU A 23 3.85 -1.70 4.37
C LEU A 23 2.85 -2.36 3.41
N TYR A 24 1.57 -2.44 3.78
CA TYR A 24 0.54 -2.97 2.89
C TYR A 24 0.50 -2.17 1.58
N TYR A 25 0.55 -0.84 1.67
CA TYR A 25 0.56 0.04 0.50
C TYR A 25 1.79 -0.19 -0.40
N VAL A 26 2.98 -0.41 0.18
CA VAL A 26 4.18 -0.75 -0.57
C VAL A 26 3.97 -2.04 -1.37
N TYR A 27 3.64 -3.13 -0.69
CA TYR A 27 3.52 -4.44 -1.34
C TYR A 27 2.37 -4.48 -2.34
N GLN A 28 1.25 -3.81 -2.04
CA GLN A 28 0.13 -3.69 -2.98
C GLN A 28 0.55 -2.95 -4.23
N THR A 29 1.25 -1.82 -4.12
CA THR A 29 1.72 -1.05 -5.28
C THR A 29 2.69 -1.87 -6.15
N LEU A 30 3.58 -2.65 -5.53
CA LEU A 30 4.53 -3.50 -6.25
C LEU A 30 3.84 -4.71 -6.91
N GLN A 31 2.83 -5.30 -6.26
CA GLN A 31 2.00 -6.35 -6.84
C GLN A 31 1.20 -5.83 -8.04
N ASP A 32 0.52 -4.69 -7.89
CA ASP A 32 -0.25 -4.05 -8.97
C ASP A 32 0.65 -3.71 -10.17
N LEU A 33 1.92 -3.38 -9.90
CA LEU A 33 2.90 -3.18 -10.94
C LEU A 33 3.24 -4.46 -11.69
N ASP A 34 3.55 -5.57 -11.01
CA ASP A 34 3.86 -6.84 -11.68
C ASP A 34 2.68 -7.30 -12.56
N ASP A 35 1.46 -7.19 -12.05
CA ASP A 35 0.23 -7.49 -12.79
C ASP A 35 0.06 -6.58 -14.01
N ALA A 36 0.39 -5.29 -13.88
CA ALA A 36 0.31 -4.32 -14.98
C ALA A 36 1.40 -4.53 -16.05
N LEU A 37 2.56 -5.09 -15.69
CA LEU A 37 3.66 -5.39 -16.59
C LEU A 37 3.45 -6.71 -17.35
N LEU A 38 2.75 -7.68 -16.75
CA LEU A 38 2.54 -9.02 -17.32
C LEU A 38 2.08 -9.03 -18.79
N PRO A 39 1.08 -8.23 -19.22
CA PRO A 39 0.62 -8.21 -20.61
C PRO A 39 1.62 -7.63 -21.62
N TYR A 40 2.70 -7.01 -21.14
CA TYR A 40 3.68 -6.31 -21.98
C TYR A 40 5.06 -6.96 -21.98
N ARG A 41 5.25 -8.09 -21.28
CA ARG A 41 6.57 -8.77 -21.18
C ARG A 41 7.15 -9.14 -22.54
N GLU A 42 6.34 -9.68 -23.45
CA GLU A 42 6.78 -10.03 -24.82
C GLU A 42 7.22 -8.78 -25.60
N ALA A 43 6.40 -7.73 -25.59
CA ALA A 43 6.70 -6.47 -26.27
C ALA A 43 7.98 -5.80 -25.73
N MET A 44 8.26 -5.93 -24.44
CA MET A 44 9.50 -5.45 -23.82
C MET A 44 10.72 -6.29 -24.23
N ALA A 45 10.56 -7.61 -24.33
CA ALA A 45 11.62 -8.51 -24.78
C ALA A 45 11.99 -8.25 -26.25
N GLU A 46 11.00 -8.04 -27.11
CA GLU A 46 11.19 -7.72 -28.54
C GLU A 46 11.88 -6.37 -28.79
N ASP A 47 11.67 -5.39 -27.90
CA ASP A 47 12.32 -4.08 -28.00
C ASP A 47 13.84 -4.19 -27.84
N GLY A 48 14.32 -5.19 -27.07
CA GLY A 48 15.75 -5.50 -26.94
C GLY A 48 16.57 -4.37 -26.30
N GLY A 49 15.95 -3.53 -25.47
CA GLY A 49 16.62 -2.43 -24.77
C GLY A 49 16.79 -1.15 -25.59
N LYS A 50 15.99 -0.95 -26.65
CA LYS A 50 16.01 0.27 -27.47
C LYS A 50 15.27 1.43 -26.78
N ALA A 51 14.19 1.12 -26.08
CA ALA A 51 13.44 2.08 -25.29
C ALA A 51 14.24 2.52 -24.06
N GLN A 52 14.17 3.81 -23.75
CA GLN A 52 14.83 4.38 -22.59
C GLN A 52 13.78 4.84 -21.57
N GLN A 53 14.20 4.89 -20.31
CA GLN A 53 13.42 5.52 -19.24
C GLN A 53 13.10 6.98 -19.60
N THR A 54 11.93 7.44 -19.19
CA THR A 54 11.55 8.86 -19.30
C THR A 54 12.45 9.72 -18.40
N ALA A 55 12.58 11.02 -18.72
CA ALA A 55 13.33 11.94 -17.88
C ALA A 55 12.74 12.03 -16.46
N GLU A 56 11.40 12.10 -16.37
CA GLU A 56 10.68 12.11 -15.09
C GLU A 56 10.99 10.89 -14.22
N ALA A 57 11.06 9.69 -14.83
CA ALA A 57 11.39 8.48 -14.09
C ALA A 57 12.85 8.50 -13.57
N LYS A 58 13.79 9.01 -14.37
CA LYS A 58 15.17 9.18 -13.93
C LYS A 58 15.27 10.14 -12.74
N ASP A 59 14.51 11.23 -12.75
CA ASP A 59 14.48 12.18 -11.64
C ASP A 59 13.91 11.55 -10.38
N VAL A 60 12.84 10.76 -10.49
CA VAL A 60 12.26 9.99 -9.37
C VAL A 60 13.29 9.01 -8.79
N ILE A 61 13.98 8.23 -9.64
CA ILE A 61 15.00 7.27 -9.20
C ILE A 61 16.18 7.98 -8.52
N ASN A 62 16.67 9.07 -9.12
CA ASN A 62 17.79 9.83 -8.56
C ASN A 62 17.44 10.45 -7.21
N LYS A 63 16.23 11.01 -7.09
CA LYS A 63 15.72 11.55 -5.83
C LYS A 63 15.59 10.45 -4.78
N LEU A 64 15.05 9.29 -5.14
CA LEU A 64 14.94 8.14 -4.25
C LEU A 64 16.30 7.72 -3.71
N LYS A 65 17.29 7.53 -4.59
CA LYS A 65 18.65 7.12 -4.20
C LYS A 65 19.31 8.16 -3.30
N SER A 66 19.28 9.43 -3.70
CA SER A 66 19.93 10.51 -2.95
C SER A 66 19.31 10.70 -1.57
N GLU A 67 17.98 10.67 -1.46
CA GLU A 67 17.30 10.81 -0.17
C GLU A 67 17.53 9.58 0.71
N PHE A 68 17.49 8.38 0.12
CA PHE A 68 17.78 7.14 0.84
C PHE A 68 19.20 7.13 1.42
N GLU A 69 20.21 7.43 0.60
CA GLU A 69 21.61 7.51 1.04
C GLU A 69 21.79 8.56 2.15
N ALA A 70 21.22 9.75 1.99
CA ALA A 70 21.31 10.80 3.00
C ALA A 70 20.68 10.39 4.33
N LYS A 71 19.51 9.73 4.30
CA LYS A 71 18.79 9.28 5.50
C LYS A 71 19.38 8.03 6.15
N MET A 72 20.05 7.18 5.38
CA MET A 72 20.81 6.05 5.93
C MET A 72 22.11 6.52 6.60
N LEU A 73 22.76 7.55 6.06
CA LEU A 73 23.94 8.19 6.68
C LEU A 73 23.57 9.01 7.93
N ASP A 74 22.37 9.60 7.96
CA ASP A 74 21.83 10.37 9.08
C ASP A 74 20.99 9.48 10.01
N ASP A 75 21.69 8.76 10.91
CA ASP A 75 21.11 8.05 12.06
C ASP A 75 20.08 6.95 11.70
N LEU A 76 20.19 6.35 10.49
CA LEU A 76 19.30 5.29 9.97
C LEU A 76 17.81 5.66 10.06
N ASN A 77 17.46 6.86 9.58
CA ASN A 77 16.11 7.39 9.72
C ASN A 77 15.11 6.77 8.71
N THR A 78 14.82 5.48 8.87
CA THR A 78 13.93 4.65 8.03
C THR A 78 12.50 5.17 7.94
N ALA A 79 12.06 5.93 8.95
CA ALA A 79 10.76 6.57 8.99
C ALA A 79 10.55 7.52 7.82
N HIS A 80 11.51 8.42 7.63
CA HIS A 80 11.43 9.45 6.62
C HIS A 80 11.63 8.87 5.22
N ILE A 81 12.46 7.83 5.09
CA ILE A 81 12.67 7.10 3.84
C ILE A 81 11.34 6.66 3.22
N LEU A 82 10.45 6.05 4.01
CA LEU A 82 9.17 5.53 3.52
C LEU A 82 8.13 6.62 3.20
N THR A 83 8.26 7.82 3.77
CA THR A 83 7.28 8.91 3.61
C THR A 83 7.69 9.98 2.58
N GLY A 84 8.95 10.01 2.17
CA GLY A 84 9.50 10.99 1.23
C GLY A 84 9.62 10.43 -0.19
N ALA A 85 10.84 10.38 -0.73
CA ALA A 85 11.09 9.97 -2.11
C ALA A 85 10.60 8.55 -2.43
N TYR A 86 10.55 7.63 -1.45
CA TYR A 86 9.96 6.30 -1.64
C TYR A 86 8.47 6.38 -1.92
N GLN A 87 7.74 7.21 -1.17
CA GLN A 87 6.31 7.45 -1.41
C GLN A 87 6.07 8.09 -2.78
N ASP A 88 6.96 8.99 -3.22
CA ASP A 88 6.87 9.58 -4.56
C ASP A 88 7.05 8.53 -5.66
N ALA A 89 7.97 7.57 -5.47
CA ALA A 89 8.15 6.45 -6.39
C ALA A 89 6.90 5.56 -6.49
N LEU A 90 6.27 5.21 -5.35
CA LEU A 90 5.03 4.43 -5.32
C LEU A 90 3.86 5.18 -5.99
N LYS A 91 3.75 6.49 -5.75
CA LYS A 91 2.75 7.33 -6.42
C LYS A 91 2.97 7.39 -7.94
N PHE A 92 4.23 7.50 -8.38
CA PHE A 92 4.57 7.49 -9.79
C PHE A 92 4.15 6.17 -10.45
N ILE A 93 4.42 5.03 -9.80
CA ILE A 93 3.98 3.71 -10.26
C ILE A 93 2.46 3.69 -10.44
N ASN A 94 1.71 3.98 -9.37
CA ASN A 94 0.24 3.95 -9.38
C ASN A 94 -0.36 4.88 -10.44
N ALA A 95 0.16 6.10 -10.58
CA ALA A 95 -0.32 7.07 -11.57
C ALA A 95 -0.02 6.64 -13.02
N SER A 96 1.04 5.85 -13.22
CA SER A 96 1.48 5.41 -14.54
C SER A 96 0.74 4.16 -15.01
N ILE A 97 0.48 3.19 -14.12
CA ILE A 97 -0.26 1.96 -14.41
C ILE A 97 -1.62 2.28 -15.08
N GLY A 98 -2.38 3.21 -14.50
CA GLY A 98 -3.69 3.61 -15.04
C GLY A 98 -3.64 4.26 -16.43
N LYS A 99 -2.47 4.72 -16.88
CA LYS A 99 -2.27 5.40 -18.17
C LYS A 99 -1.69 4.48 -19.25
N LEU A 100 -1.06 3.35 -18.89
CA LEU A 100 -0.34 2.46 -19.83
C LEU A 100 -1.18 2.07 -21.06
N LYS A 101 -2.43 1.65 -20.82
CA LYS A 101 -3.37 1.21 -21.88
C LYS A 101 -3.70 2.33 -22.88
N LYS A 102 -3.62 3.59 -22.47
CA LYS A 102 -3.98 4.77 -23.27
C LYS A 102 -2.78 5.37 -24.04
N MET A 103 -1.55 4.94 -23.74
CA MET A 103 -0.34 5.47 -24.38
C MET A 103 -0.10 4.86 -25.76
N GLN A 104 0.55 5.61 -26.65
CA GLN A 104 1.06 5.10 -27.92
C GLN A 104 2.20 4.09 -27.70
N LYS A 105 2.43 3.15 -28.63
CA LYS A 105 3.39 2.03 -28.47
C LYS A 105 4.78 2.47 -27.99
N LYS A 106 5.40 3.47 -28.65
CA LYS A 106 6.75 3.96 -28.30
C LYS A 106 6.82 4.60 -26.91
N GLN A 107 5.83 5.44 -26.58
CA GLN A 107 5.73 6.07 -25.27
C GLN A 107 5.47 5.03 -24.18
N ARG A 108 4.61 4.04 -24.46
CA ARG A 108 4.30 2.94 -23.55
C ARG A 108 5.56 2.13 -23.22
N LEU A 109 6.34 1.74 -24.23
CA LEU A 109 7.60 1.02 -24.00
C LEU A 109 8.56 1.82 -23.10
N SER A 110 8.71 3.12 -23.34
CA SER A 110 9.55 3.99 -22.49
C SER A 110 9.02 4.06 -21.05
N MET A 111 7.70 4.10 -20.87
CA MET A 111 7.06 4.06 -19.55
C MET A 111 7.21 2.71 -18.86
N LEU A 112 7.12 1.59 -19.58
CA LEU A 112 7.31 0.25 -19.02
C LEU A 112 8.76 0.06 -18.53
N VAL A 113 9.75 0.49 -19.33
CA VAL A 113 11.16 0.51 -18.90
C VAL A 113 11.35 1.38 -17.67
N SER A 114 10.69 2.54 -17.62
CA SER A 114 10.70 3.42 -16.45
C SER A 114 10.16 2.74 -15.20
N LEU A 115 9.05 2.02 -15.31
CA LEU A 115 8.42 1.33 -14.20
C LEU A 115 9.27 0.19 -13.65
N VAL A 116 9.89 -0.63 -14.52
CA VAL A 116 10.81 -1.70 -14.10
C VAL A 116 12.00 -1.14 -13.32
N GLU A 117 12.53 0.00 -13.75
CA GLU A 117 13.71 0.60 -13.15
C GLU A 117 13.40 1.30 -11.83
N ILE A 118 12.20 1.88 -11.69
CA ILE A 118 11.70 2.36 -10.41
C ILE A 118 11.43 1.19 -9.46
N GLU A 119 10.84 0.08 -9.93
CA GLU A 119 10.65 -1.13 -9.12
C GLU A 119 11.98 -1.62 -8.58
N LYS A 120 13.01 -1.70 -9.43
CA LYS A 120 14.36 -2.11 -9.02
C LYS A 120 14.91 -1.20 -7.93
N ALA A 121 14.82 0.12 -8.09
CA ALA A 121 15.29 1.06 -7.08
C ALA A 121 14.49 0.95 -5.76
N ALA A 122 13.17 0.73 -5.84
CA ALA A 122 12.34 0.52 -4.65
C ALA A 122 12.70 -0.79 -3.94
N ARG A 123 12.98 -1.86 -4.69
CA ARG A 123 13.44 -3.15 -4.14
C ARG A 123 14.79 -3.05 -3.46
N GLU A 124 15.73 -2.30 -4.03
CA GLU A 124 17.03 -2.03 -3.38
C GLU A 124 16.84 -1.40 -1.99
N VAL A 125 15.90 -0.46 -1.85
CA VAL A 125 15.55 0.12 -0.54
C VAL A 125 14.95 -0.94 0.39
N LEU A 126 14.00 -1.76 -0.07
CA LEU A 126 13.41 -2.81 0.75
C LEU A 126 14.45 -3.86 1.18
N ASP A 127 15.40 -4.20 0.32
CA ASP A 127 16.47 -5.16 0.61
C ASP A 127 17.35 -4.67 1.75
N VAL A 128 17.83 -3.43 1.65
CA VAL A 128 18.66 -2.80 2.69
C VAL A 128 17.91 -2.66 4.02
N LEU A 129 16.59 -2.42 3.97
CA LEU A 129 15.75 -2.35 5.16
C LEU A 129 15.37 -3.74 5.73
N GLY A 130 15.75 -4.84 5.07
CA GLY A 130 15.39 -6.21 5.48
C GLY A 130 13.90 -6.54 5.31
N LEU A 131 13.22 -5.85 4.38
CA LEU A 131 11.80 -6.00 4.07
C LEU A 131 11.56 -6.82 2.79
N LEU A 132 12.61 -7.19 2.06
CA LEU A 132 12.50 -8.23 1.05
C LEU A 132 12.50 -9.62 1.72
N THR A 133 11.61 -10.48 1.26
CA THR A 133 11.53 -11.88 1.70
C THR A 133 11.63 -12.79 0.49
N THR A 134 11.71 -14.10 0.72
CA THR A 134 11.64 -15.10 -0.36
C THR A 134 10.24 -15.26 -0.94
N LEU A 135 9.22 -14.69 -0.29
CA LEU A 135 7.83 -14.71 -0.73
C LEU A 135 7.60 -13.66 -1.82
N SER A 136 6.69 -13.96 -2.73
CA SER A 136 6.13 -12.99 -3.67
C SER A 136 5.29 -11.93 -2.95
N TYR A 137 5.08 -10.77 -3.58
CA TYR A 137 4.24 -9.71 -3.02
C TYR A 137 2.81 -10.19 -2.76
N ALA A 138 2.23 -10.97 -3.68
CA ALA A 138 0.93 -11.61 -3.51
C ALA A 138 0.85 -12.51 -2.26
N GLU A 139 1.89 -13.31 -1.99
CA GLU A 139 1.94 -14.17 -0.79
C GLU A 139 2.04 -13.34 0.49
N ILE A 140 2.86 -12.29 0.52
CA ILE A 140 2.96 -11.37 1.66
C ILE A 140 1.61 -10.71 1.94
N LEU A 141 0.94 -10.18 0.91
CA LEU A 141 -0.37 -9.55 1.03
C LEU A 141 -1.42 -10.54 1.54
N LYS A 142 -1.40 -11.77 1.05
CA LYS A 142 -2.28 -12.86 1.51
C LYS A 142 -2.04 -13.16 2.99
N GLU A 143 -0.79 -13.27 3.43
CA GLU A 143 -0.50 -13.47 4.86
C GLU A 143 -1.00 -12.32 5.73
N MET A 144 -0.81 -11.07 5.29
CA MET A 144 -1.27 -9.89 6.03
C MET A 144 -2.81 -9.88 6.16
N LYS A 145 -3.51 -10.23 5.08
CA LYS A 145 -4.97 -10.41 5.08
C LYS A 145 -5.41 -11.53 6.01
N GLN A 146 -4.77 -12.71 5.92
CA GLN A 146 -5.10 -13.85 6.77
C GLN A 146 -4.90 -13.56 8.25
N LYS A 147 -3.78 -12.91 8.62
CA LYS A 147 -3.52 -12.49 10.01
C LYS A 147 -4.58 -11.50 10.52
N THR A 148 -5.09 -10.64 9.64
CA THR A 148 -6.17 -9.69 9.95
C THR A 148 -7.50 -10.41 10.19
N LEU A 149 -7.87 -11.34 9.30
CA LEU A 149 -9.07 -12.17 9.42
C LEU A 149 -9.07 -12.97 10.73
N THR A 150 -7.97 -13.66 11.02
CA THR A 150 -7.81 -14.44 12.26
C THR A 150 -7.92 -13.57 13.51
N ARG A 151 -7.37 -12.35 13.49
CA ARG A 151 -7.51 -11.39 14.60
C ARG A 151 -8.93 -10.86 14.74
N ALA A 152 -9.60 -10.61 13.62
CA ALA A 152 -10.97 -10.12 13.57
C ALA A 152 -12.00 -11.20 13.96
N GLY A 153 -11.65 -12.48 13.87
CA GLY A 153 -12.60 -13.58 14.01
C GLY A 153 -13.61 -13.64 12.87
N LEU A 154 -13.22 -13.13 11.69
CA LEU A 154 -14.06 -13.06 10.49
C LEU A 154 -13.45 -13.92 9.38
N SER A 155 -14.29 -14.49 8.52
CA SER A 155 -13.87 -15.13 7.27
C SER A 155 -13.87 -14.14 6.10
N GLU A 156 -13.35 -14.55 4.94
CA GLU A 156 -13.46 -13.72 3.72
C GLU A 156 -14.92 -13.57 3.30
N GLU A 157 -15.72 -14.63 3.46
CA GLU A 157 -17.16 -14.62 3.17
C GLU A 157 -17.92 -13.64 4.06
N ASP A 158 -17.56 -13.52 5.35
CA ASP A 158 -18.17 -12.53 6.25
C ASP A 158 -17.92 -11.09 5.77
N ILE A 159 -16.71 -10.81 5.26
CA ILE A 159 -16.37 -9.49 4.70
C ILE A 159 -17.14 -9.25 3.40
N GLU A 160 -17.20 -10.23 2.51
CA GLU A 160 -17.95 -10.14 1.26
C GLU A 160 -19.42 -9.85 1.52
N GLN A 161 -20.05 -10.56 2.46
CA GLN A 161 -21.43 -10.29 2.87
C GLN A 161 -21.60 -8.86 3.38
N LYS A 162 -20.70 -8.36 4.25
CA LYS A 162 -20.76 -6.96 4.73
C LYS A 162 -20.57 -5.95 3.60
N ILE A 163 -19.72 -6.25 2.61
CA ILE A 163 -19.56 -5.40 1.42
C ILE A 163 -20.85 -5.36 0.61
N GLU A 164 -21.51 -6.50 0.39
CA GLU A 164 -22.80 -6.57 -0.30
C GLU A 164 -23.90 -5.80 0.43
N GLU A 165 -24.02 -6.00 1.75
CA GLU A 165 -24.96 -5.25 2.60
C GLU A 165 -24.75 -3.74 2.49
N ARG A 166 -23.49 -3.30 2.47
CA ARG A 166 -23.13 -1.89 2.27
C ARG A 166 -23.53 -1.38 0.88
N ILE A 167 -23.28 -2.17 -0.17
CA ILE A 167 -23.68 -1.82 -1.54
C ILE A 167 -25.20 -1.66 -1.62
N MET A 168 -25.95 -2.59 -1.03
CA MET A 168 -27.41 -2.53 -0.96
C MET A 168 -27.91 -1.33 -0.16
N ALA A 169 -27.28 -1.00 0.97
CA ALA A 169 -27.59 0.18 1.77
C ALA A 169 -27.39 1.47 0.94
N ARG A 170 -26.27 1.58 0.21
CA ARG A 170 -26.00 2.71 -0.69
C ARG A 170 -27.03 2.83 -1.82
N GLN A 171 -27.42 1.72 -2.43
CA GLN A 171 -28.46 1.70 -3.48
C GLN A 171 -29.82 2.18 -2.93
N LYS A 172 -30.15 1.82 -1.69
CA LYS A 172 -31.36 2.27 -1.00
C LYS A 172 -31.24 3.67 -0.38
N LYS A 173 -30.10 4.35 -0.54
CA LYS A 173 -29.77 5.65 0.08
C LYS A 173 -29.78 5.63 1.62
N GLU A 174 -29.54 4.46 2.21
CA GLU A 174 -29.39 4.26 3.65
C GLU A 174 -27.92 4.51 4.06
N PHE A 175 -27.49 5.77 3.98
CA PHE A 175 -26.07 6.13 4.22
C PHE A 175 -25.59 5.79 5.63
N GLU A 176 -26.45 5.97 6.64
CA GLU A 176 -26.14 5.62 8.04
C GLU A 176 -25.75 4.15 8.20
N LYS A 177 -26.49 3.23 7.57
CA LYS A 177 -26.18 1.79 7.64
C LYS A 177 -24.87 1.47 6.90
N SER A 178 -24.63 2.11 5.75
CA SER A 178 -23.37 1.97 5.02
C SER A 178 -22.18 2.41 5.88
N ASP A 179 -22.32 3.51 6.62
CA ASP A 179 -21.27 4.04 7.49
C ASP A 179 -21.09 3.18 8.74
N GLN A 180 -22.18 2.63 9.30
CA GLN A 180 -22.13 1.68 10.40
C GLN A 180 -21.34 0.41 10.04
N ILE A 181 -21.60 -0.18 8.86
CA ILE A 181 -20.86 -1.36 8.37
C ILE A 181 -19.36 -1.04 8.24
N ARG A 182 -19.04 0.16 7.71
CA ARG A 182 -17.64 0.58 7.57
C ARG A 182 -16.96 0.74 8.93
N ALA A 183 -17.64 1.36 9.90
CA ALA A 183 -17.14 1.56 11.25
C ALA A 183 -16.91 0.21 11.95
N GLU A 184 -17.86 -0.72 11.85
CA GLU A 184 -17.76 -2.06 12.41
C GLU A 184 -16.53 -2.81 11.87
N LEU A 185 -16.34 -2.83 10.55
CA LEU A 185 -15.16 -3.45 9.94
C LEU A 185 -13.85 -2.77 10.36
N THR A 186 -13.85 -1.44 10.48
CA THR A 186 -12.67 -0.67 10.89
C THR A 186 -12.26 -1.01 12.33
N VAL A 187 -13.23 -1.22 13.24
CA VAL A 187 -12.97 -1.69 14.60
C VAL A 187 -12.28 -3.06 14.61
N HIS A 188 -12.56 -3.92 13.63
CA HIS A 188 -11.89 -5.21 13.47
C HIS A 188 -10.55 -5.12 12.70
N GLY A 189 -10.12 -3.91 12.33
CA GLY A 189 -8.89 -3.67 11.57
C GLY A 189 -9.02 -3.99 10.08
N ILE A 190 -10.21 -3.78 9.51
CA ILE A 190 -10.49 -3.96 8.08
C ILE A 190 -10.97 -2.62 7.52
N ALA A 191 -10.19 -2.06 6.59
CA ALA A 191 -10.54 -0.82 5.89
C ALA A 191 -11.10 -1.14 4.49
N LEU A 192 -12.30 -0.63 4.20
CA LEU A 192 -12.91 -0.71 2.87
C LEU A 192 -12.45 0.45 1.97
N MET A 193 -12.19 0.13 0.70
CA MET A 193 -11.78 1.05 -0.35
C MET A 193 -12.64 0.83 -1.60
N ASP A 194 -13.25 1.91 -2.10
CA ASP A 194 -14.00 1.87 -3.35
C ASP A 194 -13.03 2.16 -4.52
N ILE A 195 -12.83 1.19 -5.42
CA ILE A 195 -11.99 1.32 -6.61
C ILE A 195 -12.89 1.16 -7.85
N GLY A 196 -13.23 2.28 -8.49
CA GLY A 196 -14.15 2.26 -9.63
C GLY A 196 -15.53 1.76 -9.24
N LYS A 197 -15.90 0.56 -9.68
CA LYS A 197 -17.17 -0.10 -9.35
C LYS A 197 -17.05 -1.17 -8.27
N GLU A 198 -15.84 -1.52 -7.88
CA GLU A 198 -15.56 -2.59 -6.93
C GLU A 198 -15.27 -2.01 -5.55
N THR A 199 -15.65 -2.73 -4.50
CA THR A 199 -15.23 -2.44 -3.12
C THR A 199 -14.22 -3.50 -2.74
N VAL A 200 -13.00 -3.09 -2.46
CA VAL A 200 -11.93 -3.96 -1.97
C VAL A 200 -11.65 -3.63 -0.50
N TRP A 201 -11.04 -4.57 0.21
CA TRP A 201 -10.64 -4.36 1.59
C TRP A 201 -9.13 -4.55 1.76
N ARG A 202 -8.58 -3.83 2.74
CA ARG A 202 -7.21 -3.98 3.20
C ARG A 202 -7.13 -4.08 4.72
N PRO A 203 -6.10 -4.73 5.27
CA PRO A 203 -5.75 -4.60 6.67
C PRO A 203 -5.57 -3.13 7.08
N CYS A 204 -6.03 -2.81 8.29
CA CYS A 204 -5.62 -1.65 9.07
C CYS A 204 -5.49 -2.05 10.55
N PHE A 205 -5.01 -1.16 11.41
CA PHE A 205 -5.05 -1.45 12.84
C PHE A 205 -6.48 -1.35 13.38
N PRO A 206 -6.88 -2.24 14.30
CA PRO A 206 -8.17 -2.15 14.97
C PRO A 206 -8.28 -0.79 15.66
N SER A 207 -9.26 0.03 15.28
CA SER A 207 -9.58 1.19 16.12
C SER A 207 -10.12 0.64 17.43
N GLN A 208 -9.55 1.05 18.57
CA GLN A 208 -10.22 0.78 19.84
C GLN A 208 -11.58 1.46 19.74
N ALA A 209 -12.65 0.67 19.78
CA ALA A 209 -13.96 1.23 20.07
C ALA A 209 -13.77 2.07 21.33
N ASN A 210 -14.06 3.38 21.24
CA ASN A 210 -14.24 4.16 22.44
C ASN A 210 -15.29 3.40 23.26
N SER A 211 -14.85 2.68 24.29
CA SER A 211 -15.71 2.18 25.34
C SER A 211 -16.25 3.42 26.04
N SER A 212 -17.37 3.91 25.55
CA SER A 212 -18.25 4.80 26.28
C SER A 212 -18.73 4.06 27.53
N ASP A 213 -18.46 4.57 28.72
CA ASP A 213 -19.54 4.71 29.71
C ASP A 213 -19.15 5.59 30.90
N GLY A 214 -20.10 6.44 31.27
CA GLY A 214 -19.95 7.49 32.26
C GLY A 214 -19.60 6.97 33.64
N ASP A 215 -18.64 7.66 34.25
CA ASP A 215 -18.47 7.69 35.70
C ASP A 215 -19.70 8.40 36.32
N LYS A 216 -20.79 7.66 36.46
CA LYS A 216 -21.94 8.01 37.30
C LYS A 216 -22.04 6.98 38.42
N SER A 217 -21.86 7.48 39.64
CA SER A 217 -22.21 6.87 40.95
C SER A 217 -21.30 5.73 41.37
N THR A 218 -20.77 5.62 42.59
CA THR A 218 -21.08 6.14 43.94
C THR A 218 -19.91 5.62 44.81
N SER A 219 -19.31 6.36 45.74
CA SER A 219 -19.82 6.82 47.04
C SER A 219 -18.77 7.69 47.72
#